data_AF-A0A920FYH7-F1
#
_entry.id   AF-A0A920FYH7-F1
#
_cell.length_a   1.000
_cell.length_b   1.000
_cell.length_c   1.000
_cell.angle_alpha   90.00
_cell.angle_beta   90.00
_cell.angle_gamma   90.00
#
_symmetry.space_group_name_H-M   'P 1'
#
loop_
_entity.id
_entity.type
_entity.pdbx_description
1 polymer ?
#
loop_
_entity_poly.entity_id
_entity_poly.type
_entity_poly.pdbx_seq_one_letter_code
_entity_poly.pdbx_strand_id
1 'polypeptide(L)'
;MAYQKRPVIAITFYSALLQSGKTEVIDALITALKKDYNCIPIHSKSFKDKKTETFTFPIKKYNPISVINLTGFSLREYHHPKPFLMMLVGLCFR
;
A
#
# COMPACT_ATOMS: atom_id res chain seq x y z
N MET A 1 2.83 16.38 26.25
CA MET A 1 2.66 16.60 24.80
C MET A 1 2.52 15.23 24.13
N ALA A 2 1.30 14.80 23.83
CA ALA A 2 1.08 13.51 23.19
C ALA A 2 1.50 13.62 21.72
N TYR A 3 2.61 12.97 21.33
CA TYR A 3 2.97 12.78 19.93
C TYR A 3 1.88 11.90 19.32
N GLN A 4 0.80 12.49 18.79
CA GLN A 4 -0.22 11.73 18.11
C GLN A 4 0.45 11.07 16.90
N LYS A 5 0.74 9.77 17.03
CA LYS A 5 1.25 8.95 15.94
C LYS A 5 0.21 9.03 14.83
N ARG A 6 0.52 9.75 13.75
CA ARG A 6 -0.35 9.81 12.59
C ARG A 6 -0.60 8.38 12.09
N PRO A 7 -1.86 8.01 11.82
CA PRO A 7 -2.20 6.67 11.37
C PRO A 7 -1.43 6.31 10.09
N VAL A 8 -1.00 5.06 10.00
CA VAL A 8 -0.20 4.57 8.87
C VAL A 8 -1.11 3.95 7.83
N ILE A 9 -0.95 4.32 6.56
CA ILE A 9 -1.62 3.70 5.42
C ILE A 9 -0.56 3.06 4.53
N ALA A 10 -0.73 1.79 4.19
CA ALA A 10 0.14 1.12 3.24
C ALA A 10 -0.45 1.19 1.83
N ILE A 11 0.38 1.44 0.82
CA ILE A 11 -0.02 1.59 -0.58
C ILE A 11 0.71 0.54 -1.39
N THR A 12 0.01 -0.44 -1.94
CA THR A 12 0.63 -1.50 -2.76
C THR A 12 0.50 -1.23 -4.24
N PHE A 13 1.61 -1.33 -4.97
CA PHE A 13 1.63 -1.13 -6.42
C PHE A 13 2.67 -2.01 -7.10
N TYR A 14 2.57 -2.16 -8.43
CA TYR A 14 3.54 -2.96 -9.18
C TYR A 14 4.90 -2.26 -9.31
N SER A 15 5.98 -3.00 -9.14
CA SER A 15 7.33 -2.51 -9.44
C SER A 15 7.47 -2.05 -10.90
N ALA A 16 6.66 -2.57 -11.82
CA ALA A 16 6.61 -2.13 -13.21
C ALA A 16 6.25 -0.63 -13.35
N LEU A 17 5.44 -0.07 -12.46
CA LEU A 17 5.12 1.36 -12.45
C LEU A 17 6.34 2.21 -12.08
N LEU A 18 7.13 1.72 -11.11
CA LEU A 18 8.39 2.36 -10.74
C LEU A 18 9.41 2.28 -11.87
N GLN A 19 9.50 1.12 -12.54
CA GLN A 19 10.42 0.90 -13.66
C GLN A 19 10.05 1.67 -14.94
N SER A 20 8.76 1.90 -15.16
CA SER A 20 8.26 2.66 -16.32
C SER A 20 8.19 4.17 -16.06
N GLY A 21 8.56 4.64 -14.87
CA GLY A 21 8.47 6.05 -14.48
C GLY A 21 7.03 6.57 -14.30
N LYS A 22 6.02 5.69 -14.35
CA LYS A 22 4.60 6.03 -14.21
C LYS A 22 4.18 6.10 -12.74
N THR A 23 4.93 6.85 -11.91
CA THR A 23 4.64 6.98 -10.47
C THR A 23 3.79 8.20 -10.13
N GLU A 24 3.45 9.05 -11.11
CA GLU A 24 2.70 10.29 -10.92
C GLU A 24 1.41 10.11 -10.09
N VAL A 25 0.66 9.03 -10.35
CA VAL A 25 -0.56 8.70 -9.59
C VAL A 25 -0.24 8.33 -8.14
N ILE A 26 0.87 7.61 -7.92
CA ILE A 26 1.32 7.19 -6.58
C ILE A 26 1.80 8.42 -5.80
N ASP A 27 2.58 9.29 -6.44
CA ASP A 27 3.08 10.53 -5.85
C ASP A 27 1.94 11.50 -5.51
N ALA A 28 0.95 11.63 -6.39
CA ALA A 28 -0.26 12.42 -6.15
C ALA A 28 -1.07 11.86 -4.96
N LEU A 29 -1.25 10.54 -4.90
CA LEU A 29 -1.95 9.87 -3.81
C LEU A 29 -1.24 10.05 -2.46
N ILE A 30 0.08 9.84 -2.42
CA ILE A 30 0.89 10.07 -1.22
C ILE A 30 0.81 11.54 -0.80
N THR A 31 0.88 12.47 -1.77
CA THR A 31 0.80 13.91 -1.50
C THR A 31 -0.55 14.33 -0.94
N ALA A 32 -1.65 13.71 -1.39
CA ALA A 32 -2.98 13.96 -0.85
C ALA A 32 -3.10 13.44 0.59
N LEU A 33 -2.56 12.25 0.87
CA LEU A 33 -2.70 11.57 2.16
C LEU A 33 -1.69 12.01 3.23
N LYS A 34 -0.52 12.58 2.85
CA LYS A 34 0.55 12.95 3.80
C LYS A 34 0.15 14.00 4.84
N LYS A 35 -0.94 14.73 4.60
CA LYS A 35 -1.47 15.73 5.56
C LYS A 35 -1.92 15.06 6.85
N ASP A 36 -2.65 13.95 6.73
CA ASP A 36 -3.33 13.29 7.85
C ASP A 36 -2.72 11.92 8.19
N TYR A 37 -2.04 11.28 7.24
CA TYR A 37 -1.56 9.90 7.35
C TYR A 37 -0.08 9.75 7.01
N ASN A 38 0.55 8.75 7.62
CA ASN A 38 1.88 8.28 7.23
C ASN A 38 1.73 7.21 6.15
N CYS A 39 2.12 7.53 4.92
CA CYS A 39 1.99 6.61 3.79
C CYS A 39 3.24 5.72 3.66
N ILE A 40 3.05 4.42 3.51
CA ILE A 40 4.13 3.46 3.25
C ILE A 40 3.93 2.85 1.86
N PRO A 41 4.70 3.30 0.85
CA PRO A 41 4.69 2.67 -0.46
C PRO A 41 5.35 1.29 -0.42
N ILE A 42 4.62 0.26 -0.86
CA ILE A 42 5.09 -1.13 -0.94
C ILE A 42 4.95 -1.58 -2.40
N HIS A 43 6.08 -1.80 -3.06
CA HIS A 43 6.09 -2.35 -4.42
C HIS A 43 6.51 -3.83 -4.44
N SER A 44 5.95 -4.59 -5.37
CA SER A 44 6.43 -5.94 -5.71
C SER A 44 6.30 -6.21 -7.21
N LYS A 45 7.18 -7.09 -7.72
CA LYS A 45 7.14 -7.56 -9.12
C LYS A 45 5.98 -8.53 -9.34
N SER A 46 5.64 -9.34 -8.34
CA SER A 46 4.52 -10.28 -8.35
C SER A 46 3.90 -10.32 -6.96
N PHE A 47 2.63 -9.96 -6.85
CA PHE A 47 1.81 -10.18 -5.65
C PHE A 47 1.07 -11.53 -5.70
N LYS A 48 1.27 -12.30 -6.79
CA LYS A 48 0.64 -13.61 -7.04
C LYS A 48 1.51 -14.75 -6.51
N ASP A 49 2.83 -14.53 -6.43
CA ASP A 49 3.79 -15.47 -5.90
C ASP A 49 3.86 -15.41 -4.37
N LYS A 50 4.03 -16.58 -3.75
CA LYS A 50 4.13 -16.80 -2.29
C LYS A 50 5.27 -16.02 -1.58
N LYS A 51 6.02 -15.17 -2.28
CA LYS A 51 6.99 -14.22 -1.71
C LYS A 51 6.27 -13.00 -1.12
N THR A 52 5.33 -13.26 -0.22
CA THR A 52 4.57 -12.25 0.52
C THR A 52 5.39 -11.56 1.61
N GLU A 53 6.66 -11.92 1.83
CA GLU A 53 7.54 -11.29 2.82
C GLU A 53 7.70 -9.78 2.61
N THR A 54 7.85 -9.33 1.36
CA THR A 54 7.97 -7.89 1.02
C THR A 54 6.73 -7.09 1.44
N PHE A 55 5.56 -7.72 1.47
CA PHE A 55 4.31 -7.10 1.90
C PHE A 55 4.08 -7.30 3.41
N THR A 56 4.28 -8.51 3.91
CA THR A 56 3.97 -8.88 5.30
C THR A 56 4.93 -8.28 6.31
N PHE A 57 6.22 -8.10 5.98
CA PHE A 57 7.21 -7.48 6.88
C PHE A 57 6.86 -6.02 7.23
N PRO A 58 6.68 -5.10 6.27
CA PRO A 58 6.32 -3.72 6.59
C PRO A 58 4.95 -3.63 7.25
N ILE A 59 4.00 -4.48 6.86
CA ILE A 59 2.68 -4.46 7.51
C ILE A 59 2.77 -4.91 8.97
N LYS A 60 3.51 -5.98 9.29
CA LYS A 60 3.72 -6.40 10.69
C LYS A 60 4.47 -5.35 11.50
N LYS A 61 5.45 -4.67 10.89
CA LYS A 61 6.30 -3.68 11.58
C LYS A 61 5.57 -2.37 11.87
N TYR A 62 4.81 -1.86 10.90
CA TYR A 62 4.19 -0.54 10.98
C TYR A 62 2.70 -0.56 11.33
N ASN A 63 2.09 -1.75 11.30
CA ASN A 63 0.69 -2.00 11.65
C ASN A 63 -0.28 -0.97 11.02
N PRO A 64 -0.30 -0.84 9.69
CA PRO A 64 -1.14 0.11 9.00
C PRO A 64 -2.62 -0.10 9.31
N ILE A 65 -3.37 0.99 9.41
CA ILE A 65 -4.80 0.96 9.65
C ILE A 65 -5.59 0.56 8.40
N SER A 66 -4.99 0.72 7.21
CA SER A 66 -5.61 0.40 5.93
C SER A 66 -4.53 0.13 4.87
N VAL A 67 -4.89 -0.68 3.87
CA VAL A 67 -4.09 -0.89 2.66
C VAL A 67 -4.86 -0.43 1.44
N ILE A 68 -4.24 0.47 0.68
CA ILE A 68 -4.70 0.88 -0.64
C ILE A 68 -3.99 0.01 -1.67
N ASN A 69 -4.76 -0.85 -2.34
CA ASN A 69 -4.23 -1.75 -3.33
C ASN A 69 -4.41 -1.18 -4.74
N LEU A 70 -3.31 -0.71 -5.31
CA LEU A 70 -3.20 -0.18 -6.68
C LEU A 70 -2.77 -1.24 -7.70
N THR A 71 -2.61 -2.50 -7.28
CA THR A 71 -2.18 -3.57 -8.20
C THR A 71 -3.33 -4.07 -9.07
N GLY A 72 -4.59 -3.82 -8.71
CA GLY A 72 -5.75 -4.35 -9.44
C GLY A 72 -5.98 -5.86 -9.26
N PHE A 73 -5.17 -6.55 -8.43
CA PHE A 73 -5.32 -7.98 -8.14
C PHE A 73 -5.64 -8.24 -6.68
N SER A 74 -6.43 -9.28 -6.41
CA SER A 74 -6.72 -9.73 -5.05
C SER A 74 -5.45 -10.25 -4.36
N LEU A 75 -5.10 -9.64 -3.24
CA LEU A 75 -4.10 -10.17 -2.32
C LEU A 75 -4.74 -11.36 -1.59
N ARG A 76 -4.37 -12.59 -1.96
CA ARG A 76 -5.10 -13.80 -1.57
C ARG A 76 -4.95 -14.21 -0.11
N GLU A 77 -3.96 -13.72 0.63
CA GLU A 77 -3.61 -14.28 1.94
C GLU A 77 -3.14 -13.22 2.94
N TYR A 78 -3.98 -12.24 3.27
CA TYR A 78 -3.70 -11.37 4.40
C TYR A 78 -4.83 -11.40 5.44
N HIS A 79 -4.56 -12.06 6.56
CA HIS A 79 -5.43 -12.07 7.74
C HIS A 79 -4.89 -11.04 8.75
N HIS A 80 -5.52 -9.87 8.81
CA HIS A 80 -5.20 -8.86 9.82
C HIS A 80 -6.01 -9.14 11.10
N PRO A 81 -5.41 -9.08 12.31
CA PRO A 81 -6.11 -9.37 13.57
C PRO A 81 -7.17 -8.33 13.99
N LYS A 82 -7.43 -7.32 13.16
CA LYS A 82 -8.40 -6.22 13.36
C LYS A 82 -9.15 -6.01 12.04
N PRO A 83 -10.39 -5.49 12.05
CA PRO A 83 -11.09 -5.11 10.82
C PRO A 83 -10.17 -4.17 10.02
N PHE A 84 -9.73 -4.67 8.88
CA PHE A 84 -8.72 -4.05 8.05
C PHE A 84 -9.35 -3.72 6.72
N LEU A 85 -9.46 -2.43 6.42
CA LEU A 85 -10.02 -1.99 5.16
C LEU A 85 -8.96 -2.12 4.07
N MET A 86 -9.21 -3.04 3.13
CA MET A 86 -8.42 -3.15 1.91
C MET A 86 -9.23 -2.59 0.75
N MET A 87 -8.81 -1.42 0.26
CA MET A 87 -9.47 -0.75 -0.84
C MET A 87 -8.75 -1.10 -2.15
N LEU A 88 -9.43 -1.77 -3.08
CA LEU A 88 -8.92 -2.02 -4.42
C LEU A 88 -9.22 -0.80 -5.30
N VAL A 89 -8.19 -0.13 -5.78
CA VAL A 89 -8.33 0.97 -6.72
C VAL A 89 -7.89 0.44 -8.09
N GLY A 90 -8.84 0.32 -9.01
CA GLY A 90 -8.53 -0.01 -10.40
C GLY A 90 -7.85 1.18 -11.06
N LEU A 91 -6.55 1.10 -11.34
CA LEU A 91 -5.91 2.07 -12.23
C LEU A 91 -6.36 1.81 -13.66
N CYS A 92 -7.23 2.69 -14.17
CA CYS A 92 -7.52 2.77 -15.59
C CYS A 92 -6.35 3.52 -16.26
N PHE A 93 -5.34 2.77 -16.71
CA PHE A 93 -4.32 3.32 -17.59
C PHE A 93 -4.93 3.41 -19.00
N ARG A 94 -5.31 4.62 -19.40
CA ARG A 94 -5.80 4.90 -20.76
C ARG A 94 -4.65 5.35 -21.65
#